data_AF-A0A2D9QGF2-F1
#
_entry.id   AF-A0A2D9QGF2-F1
#
_cell.length_a   1.000
_cell.length_b   1.000
_cell.length_c   1.000
_cell.angle_alpha   90.00
_cell.angle_beta   90.00
_cell.angle_gamma   90.00
#
_symmetry.space_group_name_H-M   'P 1'
#
loop_
_entity.id
_entity.type
_entity.pdbx_description
1 polymer ?
#
loop_
_entity_poly.entity_id
_entity_poly.type
_entity_poly.pdbx_seq_one_letter_code
_entity_poly.pdbx_strand_id
1 'polypeptide(L)'
;MSYISHIELNDKHSPPPTAEIEKERRVALYDLLEENKFEVPTHSGPYHLFLSIKEKRLVFGVSKEDGNPAAEFHLSLSPFRQVVKDYWAICESYYDAVKNLPPGQIETIDMARRGIHDEGARILLERLDGKVIVDTDTSRRLFTLICILHFGI
;
A
#
# COMPACT_ATOMS: atom_id res chain seq x y z
N MET A 1 9.20 -12.37 -15.75
CA MET A 1 9.20 -12.18 -14.28
C MET A 1 7.75 -12.19 -13.82
N SER A 2 7.48 -12.62 -12.60
CA SER A 2 6.12 -12.57 -12.04
C SER A 2 5.78 -11.15 -11.59
N TYR A 3 4.52 -10.75 -11.73
CA TYR A 3 4.02 -9.41 -11.39
C TYR A 3 2.52 -9.48 -11.11
N ILE A 4 1.98 -8.43 -10.51
CA ILE A 4 0.55 -8.19 -10.32
C ILE A 4 -0.01 -7.55 -11.59
N SER A 5 -1.01 -8.18 -12.22
CA SER A 5 -1.73 -7.64 -13.40
C SER A 5 -3.09 -7.03 -13.04
N HIS A 6 -3.61 -7.32 -11.84
CA HIS A 6 -4.88 -6.76 -11.35
C HIS A 6 -4.85 -6.57 -9.84
N ILE A 7 -5.46 -5.48 -9.35
CA ILE A 7 -5.58 -5.20 -7.92
C ILE A 7 -7.04 -4.86 -7.58
N GLU A 8 -7.58 -5.54 -6.58
CA GLU A 8 -8.87 -5.22 -5.97
C GLU A 8 -8.67 -4.87 -4.49
N LEU A 9 -9.31 -3.78 -4.05
CA LEU A 9 -9.32 -3.33 -2.66
C LEU A 9 -10.73 -3.51 -2.09
N ASN A 10 -10.85 -4.15 -0.93
CA ASN A 10 -12.11 -4.22 -0.20
C ASN A 10 -12.10 -3.27 0.99
N ASP A 11 -12.66 -2.09 0.76
CA ASP A 11 -12.84 -0.99 1.70
C ASP A 11 -14.33 -0.74 2.03
N LYS A 12 -15.20 -1.75 1.85
CA LYS A 12 -16.67 -1.63 2.02
C LYS A 12 -17.13 -1.15 3.40
N HIS A 13 -16.23 -1.17 4.40
CA HIS A 13 -16.50 -0.74 5.78
C HIS A 13 -15.75 0.53 6.17
N SER A 14 -15.02 1.15 5.24
CA SER A 14 -14.30 2.39 5.48
C SER A 14 -15.21 3.60 5.23
N PRO A 15 -14.99 4.72 5.95
CA PRO A 15 -15.66 5.98 5.62
C PRO A 15 -15.31 6.43 4.20
N PRO A 16 -16.17 7.22 3.54
CA PRO A 16 -15.87 7.75 2.21
C PRO A 16 -14.51 8.48 2.21
N PRO A 17 -13.59 8.16 1.29
CA PRO A 17 -12.30 8.83 1.22
C PRO A 17 -12.49 10.29 0.76
N THR A 18 -11.59 11.17 1.20
CA THR A 18 -11.50 12.53 0.65
C THR A 18 -11.01 12.47 -0.80
N ALA A 19 -11.18 13.57 -1.55
CA ALA A 19 -10.70 13.65 -2.94
C ALA A 19 -9.18 13.46 -3.04
N GLU A 20 -8.45 13.91 -2.03
CA GLU A 20 -7.01 13.75 -1.92
C GLU A 20 -6.60 12.29 -1.66
N ILE A 21 -7.28 11.59 -0.75
CA ILE A 21 -7.05 10.15 -0.50
C ILE A 21 -7.35 9.33 -1.76
N GLU A 22 -8.43 9.66 -2.46
CA GLU A 22 -8.78 8.97 -3.71
C GLU A 22 -7.76 9.24 -4.83
N LYS A 23 -7.15 10.44 -4.84
CA LYS A 23 -6.04 10.74 -5.75
C LYS A 23 -4.81 9.87 -5.42
N GLU A 24 -4.43 9.76 -4.14
CA GLU A 24 -3.32 8.90 -3.73
C GLU A 24 -3.57 7.42 -4.06
N ARG A 25 -4.82 6.95 -3.86
CA ARG A 25 -5.24 5.60 -4.26
C ARG A 25 -5.01 5.36 -5.75
N ARG A 26 -5.51 6.25 -6.61
CA ARG A 26 -5.38 6.10 -8.06
C ARG A 26 -3.92 6.10 -8.52
N VAL A 27 -3.09 6.97 -7.96
CA VAL A 27 -1.65 7.02 -8.27
C VAL A 27 -0.97 5.72 -7.86
N ALA A 28 -1.18 5.25 -6.63
CA ALA A 28 -0.57 4.01 -6.15
C ALA A 28 -1.02 2.77 -6.95
N LEU A 29 -2.30 2.68 -7.32
CA LEU A 29 -2.82 1.61 -8.18
C LEU A 29 -2.21 1.68 -9.59
N TYR A 30 -2.17 2.86 -10.19
CA TYR A 30 -1.60 3.06 -11.52
C TYR A 30 -0.13 2.65 -11.53
N ASP A 31 0.68 3.18 -10.60
CA ASP A 31 2.11 2.90 -10.53
C ASP A 31 2.38 1.41 -10.26
N LEU A 32 1.54 0.73 -9.48
CA LEU A 32 1.67 -0.71 -9.25
C LEU A 32 1.37 -1.52 -10.51
N LEU A 33 0.32 -1.17 -11.25
CA LEU A 33 -0.08 -1.89 -12.46
C LEU A 33 0.84 -1.59 -13.65
N GLU A 34 1.52 -0.43 -13.64
CA GLU A 34 2.52 -0.07 -14.64
C GLU A 34 3.84 -0.82 -14.40
N GLU A 35 4.34 -0.84 -13.17
CA GLU A 35 5.58 -1.52 -12.82
C GLU A 35 5.50 -2.14 -11.41
N ASN A 36 5.72 -3.44 -11.31
CA ASN A 36 5.90 -4.09 -10.03
C ASN A 36 6.70 -5.38 -10.15
N LYS A 37 7.35 -5.76 -9.05
CA LYS A 37 7.90 -7.09 -8.83
C LYS A 37 7.10 -7.76 -7.73
N PHE A 38 6.43 -8.85 -8.08
CA PHE A 38 5.67 -9.64 -7.13
C PHE A 38 5.79 -11.12 -7.52
N GLU A 39 6.28 -11.95 -6.62
CA GLU A 39 6.50 -13.37 -6.88
C GLU A 39 6.01 -14.22 -5.71
N VAL A 40 5.19 -15.22 -6.02
CA VAL A 40 4.79 -16.28 -5.09
C VAL A 40 5.79 -17.44 -5.27
N PRO A 41 6.47 -17.92 -4.21
CA PRO A 41 7.56 -18.90 -4.35
C PRO A 41 7.21 -20.19 -5.11
N THR A 42 5.95 -20.62 -5.08
CA THR A 42 5.49 -21.90 -5.65
C THR A 42 4.76 -21.76 -6.98
N HIS A 43 4.46 -20.54 -7.43
CA HIS A 43 3.63 -20.29 -8.60
C HIS A 43 4.19 -19.15 -9.42
N SER A 44 4.24 -19.27 -10.74
CA SER A 44 4.55 -18.12 -11.61
C SER A 44 3.30 -17.29 -11.87
N GLY A 45 3.45 -15.97 -11.86
CA GLY A 45 2.41 -15.02 -12.26
C GLY A 45 2.28 -14.91 -13.78
N PRO A 46 1.49 -13.96 -14.29
CA PRO A 46 0.87 -12.82 -13.57
C PRO A 46 -0.21 -13.19 -12.54
N TYR A 47 -0.43 -12.30 -11.57
CA TYR A 47 -1.38 -12.50 -10.48
C TYR A 47 -2.44 -11.41 -10.40
N HIS A 48 -3.61 -11.78 -9.90
CA HIS A 48 -4.58 -10.87 -9.34
C HIS A 48 -4.39 -10.80 -7.82
N LEU A 49 -4.26 -9.58 -7.30
CA LEU A 49 -4.10 -9.30 -5.88
C LEU A 49 -5.38 -8.71 -5.30
N PHE A 50 -5.91 -9.33 -4.26
CA PHE A 50 -6.99 -8.83 -3.44
C PHE A 50 -6.46 -8.40 -2.06
N LEU A 51 -6.70 -7.14 -1.68
CA LEU A 51 -6.32 -6.60 -0.38
C LEU A 51 -7.55 -6.23 0.44
N SER A 52 -7.58 -6.63 1.71
CA SER A 52 -8.66 -6.26 2.63
C SER A 52 -8.19 -6.23 4.08
N ILE A 53 -8.99 -5.62 4.96
CA ILE A 53 -8.79 -5.71 6.41
C ILE A 53 -9.92 -6.53 7.04
N LYS A 54 -9.55 -7.56 7.80
CA LYS A 54 -10.48 -8.41 8.56
C LYS A 54 -9.94 -8.62 9.97
N GLU A 55 -10.75 -8.34 10.99
CA GLU A 55 -10.37 -8.55 12.40
C GLU A 55 -9.01 -7.95 12.77
N LYS A 56 -8.73 -6.71 12.31
CA LYS A 56 -7.44 -6.00 12.49
C LYS A 56 -6.23 -6.72 11.88
N ARG A 57 -6.45 -7.56 10.87
CA ARG A 57 -5.41 -8.18 10.05
C ARG A 57 -5.56 -7.74 8.62
N LEU A 58 -4.43 -7.49 7.97
CA LEU A 58 -4.34 -7.26 6.55
C LEU A 58 -4.33 -8.61 5.84
N VAL A 59 -5.28 -8.81 4.94
CA VAL A 59 -5.44 -10.03 4.15
C VAL A 59 -4.87 -9.78 2.75
N PHE A 60 -3.95 -10.65 2.34
CA PHE A 60 -3.49 -10.77 0.96
C PHE A 60 -4.12 -12.03 0.37
N GLY A 61 -5.04 -11.86 -0.58
CA GLY A 61 -5.50 -12.92 -1.46
C GLY A 61 -4.79 -12.80 -2.80
N VAL A 62 -4.14 -13.87 -3.26
CA VAL A 62 -3.42 -13.90 -4.53
C VAL A 62 -3.93 -15.05 -5.37
N SER A 63 -4.43 -14.73 -6.56
CA SER A 63 -4.82 -15.72 -7.57
C SER A 63 -4.06 -15.51 -8.87
N LYS A 64 -4.01 -16.54 -9.71
CA LYS A 64 -3.57 -16.40 -11.11
C LYS A 64 -4.68 -15.77 -11.94
N GLU A 65 -4.36 -15.35 -13.16
CA GLU A 65 -5.35 -14.76 -14.09
C GLU A 65 -6.53 -15.69 -14.41
N ASP A 66 -6.32 -17.01 -14.35
CA ASP A 66 -7.36 -18.03 -14.52
C ASP A 66 -8.30 -18.16 -13.30
N GLY A 67 -8.08 -17.35 -12.25
CA GLY A 67 -8.83 -17.37 -11.00
C GLY A 67 -8.38 -18.41 -9.98
N ASN A 68 -7.43 -19.30 -10.32
CA ASN A 68 -6.95 -20.30 -9.38
C ASN A 68 -6.13 -19.64 -8.25
N PRO A 69 -6.35 -20.04 -6.98
CA PRO A 69 -5.60 -19.48 -5.86
C PRO A 69 -4.11 -19.84 -5.97
N ALA A 70 -3.25 -18.84 -5.73
CA ALA A 70 -1.80 -18.99 -5.69
C ALA A 70 -1.26 -18.84 -4.26
N ALA A 71 -1.80 -17.91 -3.47
CA ALA A 71 -1.47 -17.75 -2.06
C ALA A 71 -2.59 -17.01 -1.32
N GLU A 72 -2.74 -17.29 -0.03
CA GLU A 72 -3.53 -16.46 0.88
C GLU A 72 -2.81 -16.38 2.22
N PHE A 73 -2.62 -15.17 2.74
CA PHE A 73 -1.99 -14.99 4.05
C PHE A 73 -2.45 -13.71 4.74
N HIS A 74 -2.36 -13.72 6.07
CA HIS A 74 -2.76 -12.61 6.91
C HIS A 74 -1.57 -12.01 7.65
N LEU A 75 -1.47 -10.69 7.65
CA LEU A 75 -0.48 -9.94 8.41
C LEU A 75 -1.16 -9.23 9.58
N SER A 76 -0.55 -9.30 10.76
CA SER A 76 -0.94 -8.44 11.88
C SER A 76 -0.70 -6.98 11.50
N LEU A 77 -1.67 -6.10 11.80
CA LEU A 77 -1.52 -4.66 11.62
C LEU A 77 -0.74 -3.98 12.76
N SER A 78 -0.52 -4.67 13.89
CA SER A 78 0.16 -4.09 15.05
C SER A 78 1.52 -3.47 14.74
N PRO A 79 2.41 -4.09 13.91
CA PRO A 79 3.69 -3.49 13.54
C PRO A 79 3.57 -2.19 12.73
N PHE A 80 2.46 -2.01 12.00
CA PHE A 80 2.23 -0.83 11.16
C PHE A 80 1.62 0.35 11.91
N ARG A 81 1.18 0.15 13.16
CA ARG A 81 0.32 1.12 13.88
C ARG A 81 0.93 2.52 13.95
N GLN A 82 2.22 2.62 14.25
CA GLN A 82 2.89 3.92 14.38
C GLN A 82 3.08 4.58 13.01
N VAL A 83 3.65 3.85 12.03
CA VAL A 83 3.91 4.42 10.70
C VAL A 83 2.62 4.81 9.96
N VAL A 84 1.52 4.09 10.17
CA VAL A 84 0.19 4.46 9.63
C VAL A 84 -0.33 5.74 10.29
N LYS A 85 -0.14 5.91 11.60
CA LYS A 85 -0.50 7.16 12.28
C LYS A 85 0.31 8.34 11.72
N ASP A 86 1.60 8.14 11.53
CA ASP A 86 2.50 9.17 10.99
C ASP A 86 2.16 9.49 9.52
N TYR A 87 1.77 8.49 8.74
CA TYR A 87 1.26 8.66 7.37
C TYR A 87 0.07 9.63 7.32
N TRP A 88 -0.92 9.44 8.20
CA TRP A 88 -2.08 10.33 8.21
C TRP A 88 -1.74 11.76 8.62
N ALA A 89 -0.87 11.92 9.63
CA ALA A 89 -0.43 13.23 10.08
C ALA A 89 0.38 13.98 9.00
N ILE A 90 1.24 13.28 8.25
CA ILE A 90 2.02 13.91 7.19
C ILE A 90 1.17 14.24 5.97
N CYS A 91 0.18 13.41 5.63
CA CYS A 91 -0.76 13.71 4.55
C CYS A 91 -1.54 14.99 4.86
N GLU A 92 -2.08 15.14 6.08
CA GLU A 92 -2.75 16.38 6.51
C GLU A 92 -1.82 17.60 6.39
N SER A 93 -0.60 17.49 6.91
CA SER A 93 0.40 18.56 6.86
C SER A 93 0.79 18.92 5.42
N TYR A 94 0.95 17.92 4.55
CA TYR A 94 1.27 18.11 3.14
C TYR A 94 0.14 18.79 2.37
N TYR A 95 -1.11 18.38 2.61
CA TYR A 95 -2.25 19.00 1.94
C TYR A 95 -2.46 20.45 2.36
N ASP A 96 -2.24 20.77 3.63
CA ASP A 96 -2.25 22.16 4.10
C ASP A 96 -1.13 22.98 3.45
N ALA A 97 0.09 22.44 3.45
CA ALA A 97 1.26 23.10 2.89
C ALA A 97 1.13 23.38 1.38
N VAL A 98 0.65 22.42 0.59
CA VAL A 98 0.46 22.61 -0.87
C VAL A 98 -0.59 23.69 -1.17
N LYS A 99 -1.56 23.89 -0.28
CA LYS A 99 -2.58 24.94 -0.42
C LYS A 99 -2.07 26.32 -0.01
N ASN A 100 -1.17 26.39 0.98
CA ASN A 100 -0.83 27.62 1.67
C ASN A 100 0.61 28.12 1.46
N LEU A 101 1.54 27.26 1.04
CA LEU A 101 2.97 27.57 0.98
C LEU A 101 3.52 27.54 -0.45
N PRO A 102 4.55 28.35 -0.76
CA PRO A 102 5.29 28.24 -2.01
C PRO A 102 5.99 26.88 -2.16
N PRO A 103 6.18 26.35 -3.38
CA PRO A 103 6.80 25.04 -3.60
C PRO A 103 8.16 24.84 -2.91
N GLY A 104 9.01 25.87 -2.89
CA GLY A 104 10.33 25.82 -2.24
C GLY A 104 10.29 25.67 -0.72
N GLN A 105 9.11 25.78 -0.08
CA GLN A 105 8.91 25.61 1.36
C GLN A 105 8.28 24.25 1.72
N ILE A 106 7.89 23.45 0.72
CA ILE A 106 7.25 22.14 0.92
C ILE A 106 8.29 21.01 0.97
N GLU A 107 9.52 21.26 0.50
CA GLU A 107 10.57 20.25 0.36
C GLU A 107 10.84 19.45 1.66
N THR A 108 10.88 20.11 2.82
CA THR A 108 11.05 19.43 4.11
C THR A 108 9.91 18.46 4.41
N ILE A 109 8.67 18.84 4.07
CA ILE A 109 7.48 18.00 4.23
C ILE A 109 7.53 16.83 3.25
N ASP A 110 7.95 17.07 2.01
CA ASP A 110 8.15 16.02 1.00
C ASP A 110 9.20 15.00 1.43
N MET A 111 10.31 15.45 2.01
CA MET A 111 11.33 14.58 2.57
C MET A 111 10.77 13.73 3.72
N ALA A 112 10.04 14.33 4.66
CA ALA A 112 9.40 13.61 5.76
C ALA A 112 8.37 12.59 5.26
N ARG A 113 7.56 12.96 4.26
CA ARG A 113 6.60 12.06 3.61
C ARG A 113 7.31 10.86 3.00
N ARG A 114 8.36 11.07 2.21
CA ARG A 114 9.18 9.97 1.65
C ARG A 114 9.72 9.05 2.74
N GLY A 115 10.25 9.61 3.83
CA GLY A 115 10.74 8.83 4.97
C GLY A 115 9.69 7.91 5.59
N ILE A 116 8.44 8.38 5.73
CA ILE A 116 7.33 7.57 6.26
C ILE A 116 6.97 6.43 5.31
N HIS A 117 6.92 6.69 4.00
CA HIS A 117 6.70 5.65 3.00
C HIS A 117 7.83 4.60 3.00
N ASP A 118 9.08 5.02 3.12
CA ASP A 118 10.23 4.12 3.15
C ASP A 118 10.25 3.24 4.42
N GLU A 119 9.88 3.79 5.57
CA GLU A 119 9.71 3.02 6.80
C GLU A 119 8.58 1.99 6.66
N GLY A 120 7.42 2.41 6.14
CA GLY A 120 6.29 1.52 5.91
C GLY A 120 6.63 0.39 4.93
N ALA A 121 7.37 0.70 3.86
CA ALA A 121 7.86 -0.26 2.88
C ALA A 121 8.82 -1.28 3.49
N ARG A 122 9.73 -0.85 4.38
CA ARG A 122 10.66 -1.73 5.09
C ARG A 122 9.91 -2.68 6.02
N ILE A 123 8.99 -2.18 6.83
CA ILE A 123 8.15 -3.02 7.69
C ILE A 123 7.40 -4.04 6.82
N LEU A 124 6.78 -3.60 5.71
CA LEU A 124 6.04 -4.50 4.83
C LEU A 124 6.93 -5.59 4.23
N LEU A 125 8.14 -5.26 3.76
CA LEU A 125 9.11 -6.23 3.24
C LEU A 125 9.42 -7.32 4.27
N GLU A 126 9.71 -6.95 5.52
CA GLU A 126 9.97 -7.89 6.60
C GLU A 126 8.75 -8.79 6.90
N ARG A 127 7.54 -8.24 6.80
CA ARG A 127 6.31 -9.01 7.03
C ARG A 127 5.99 -9.97 5.87
N LEU A 128 6.37 -9.62 4.65
CA LEU A 128 6.18 -10.43 3.44
C LEU A 128 7.23 -11.52 3.27
N ASP A 129 8.35 -11.45 4.01
CA ASP A 129 9.39 -12.48 3.97
C ASP A 129 8.81 -13.89 4.16
N GLY A 130 9.29 -14.80 3.31
CA GLY A 130 8.80 -16.18 3.17
C GLY A 130 7.39 -16.36 2.61
N LYS A 131 6.66 -15.29 2.25
CA LYS A 131 5.29 -15.37 1.67
C LYS A 131 5.28 -14.99 0.21
N VAL A 132 5.82 -13.82 -0.10
CA VAL A 132 5.97 -13.29 -1.46
C VAL A 132 7.24 -12.45 -1.54
N ILE A 133 7.86 -12.42 -2.72
CA ILE A 133 9.04 -11.60 -2.99
C ILE A 133 8.56 -10.35 -3.71
N VAL A 134 8.89 -9.18 -3.14
CA VAL A 134 8.64 -7.87 -3.75
C VAL A 134 9.90 -7.02 -3.67
N ASP A 135 10.02 -6.03 -4.54
CA ASP A 135 11.06 -4.99 -4.39
C ASP A 135 10.57 -3.82 -3.51
N THR A 136 11.49 -2.90 -3.22
CA THR A 136 11.21 -1.75 -2.34
C THR A 136 10.15 -0.82 -2.92
N ASP A 137 10.14 -0.59 -4.23
CA ASP A 137 9.19 0.32 -4.87
C ASP A 137 7.77 -0.26 -4.88
N THR A 138 7.64 -1.56 -5.19
CA THR A 138 6.38 -2.31 -5.07
C THR A 138 5.89 -2.28 -3.63
N SER A 139 6.78 -2.53 -2.66
CA SER A 139 6.45 -2.49 -1.23
C SER A 139 5.96 -1.10 -0.80
N ARG A 140 6.61 -0.03 -1.27
CA ARG A 140 6.20 1.36 -0.98
C ARG A 140 4.80 1.67 -1.48
N ARG A 141 4.48 1.27 -2.72
CA ARG A 141 3.15 1.49 -3.32
C ARG A 141 2.08 0.63 -2.64
N LEU A 142 2.39 -0.63 -2.31
CA LEU A 142 1.50 -1.49 -1.52
C LEU A 142 1.23 -0.90 -0.14
N PHE A 143 2.25 -0.36 0.54
CA PHE A 143 2.09 0.32 1.82
C PHE A 143 1.11 1.51 1.74
N THR A 144 1.13 2.29 0.66
CA THR A 144 0.14 3.34 0.42
C THR A 144 -1.28 2.79 0.36
N LEU A 145 -1.52 1.71 -0.39
CA LEU A 145 -2.84 1.06 -0.44
C LEU A 145 -3.28 0.51 0.92
N ILE A 146 -2.34 -0.03 1.70
CA ILE A 146 -2.60 -0.52 3.06
C ILE A 146 -3.00 0.61 4.00
N CYS A 147 -2.32 1.76 3.93
CA CYS A 147 -2.73 2.94 4.69
C CYS A 147 -4.16 3.32 4.33
N ILE A 148 -4.47 3.43 3.04
CA ILE A 148 -5.81 3.78 2.55
C ILE A 148 -6.88 2.79 3.04
N LEU A 149 -6.60 1.48 3.04
CA LEU A 149 -7.51 0.47 3.59
C LEU A 149 -7.71 0.62 5.11
N HIS A 150 -6.68 1.05 5.84
CA HIS A 150 -6.74 1.30 7.28
C HIS A 150 -7.47 2.61 7.61
N PHE A 151 -7.75 3.48 6.64
CA PHE A 151 -8.42 4.75 6.90
C PHE A 151 -9.77 4.53 7.59
N GLY A 152 -9.94 5.12 8.79
CA GLY A 152 -11.18 5.07 9.56
C GLY A 152 -11.39 3.82 10.45
N ILE A 153 -10.37 2.98 10.64
CA ILE A 153 -10.37 1.87 11.62
C ILE A 153 -9.74 2.29 12.95
#